data_AF-A0A3S3KEM8-F1
#
_entry.id   AF-A0A3S3KEM8-F1
#
_cell.length_a   1.000
_cell.length_b   1.000
_cell.length_c   1.000
_cell.angle_alpha   90.00
_cell.angle_beta   90.00
_cell.angle_gamma   90.00
#
_symmetry.space_group_name_H-M   'P 1'
#
loop_
_entity.id
_entity.type
_entity.pdbx_description
1 polymer ?
#
loop_
_entity_poly.entity_id
_entity_poly.type
_entity_poly.pdbx_seq_one_letter_code
_entity_poly.pdbx_strand_id
1 'polypeptide(L)' 'DSDVVPLTSRVGAEIRGVRLGGDLSDAAIAAINQILLKHKVIFFRGQEHLDDAEQELFARRLGDLVPHP' A
#
# COMPACT_ATOMS: atom_id res chain seq x y z
N ASP A 1 9.14 10.72 6.48
CA ASP A 1 9.93 9.70 5.79
C ASP A 1 9.38 8.31 6.07
N SER A 2 9.09 7.58 5.00
CA SER A 2 8.67 6.18 5.05
C SER A 2 9.88 5.26 4.96
N ASP A 3 9.94 4.22 5.78
CA ASP A 3 11.00 3.19 5.78
C ASP A 3 10.49 1.89 5.15
N VAL A 4 11.36 1.15 4.44
CA VAL A 4 11.02 -0.09 3.73
C VAL A 4 11.90 -1.23 4.26
N VAL A 5 11.28 -2.15 4.99
CA VAL A 5 11.99 -3.25 5.66
C VAL A 5 11.68 -4.59 4.97
N PRO A 6 12.64 -5.20 4.25
CA PRO A 6 12.45 -6.53 3.67
C PRO A 6 12.15 -7.58 4.73
N LEU A 7 11.16 -8.44 4.49
CA LEU A 7 10.77 -9.49 5.45
C LEU A 7 11.40 -10.84 5.15
N THR A 8 11.69 -11.13 3.88
CA THR A 8 12.40 -12.35 3.48
C THR A 8 13.45 -12.03 2.43
N SER A 9 14.24 -13.04 2.06
CA SER A 9 15.29 -12.90 1.04
C SER A 9 14.77 -12.68 -0.38
N ARG A 10 13.51 -13.04 -0.68
CA ARG A 10 12.96 -13.04 -2.04
C ARG A 10 11.73 -12.17 -2.24
N VAL A 11 10.81 -12.18 -1.27
CA VAL A 11 9.53 -11.45 -1.37
C VAL A 11 9.13 -10.88 -0.01
N GLY A 12 8.28 -9.87 -0.01
CA GLY A 12 7.77 -9.24 1.21
C GLY A 12 8.61 -8.07 1.68
N ALA A 13 7.94 -6.95 1.93
CA ALA A 13 8.48 -5.82 2.68
C ALA A 13 7.40 -5.17 3.55
N GLU A 14 7.78 -4.68 4.73
CA GLU A 14 6.96 -3.78 5.53
C GLU A 14 7.28 -2.33 5.16
N ILE A 15 6.26 -1.53 4.89
CA ILE A 15 6.40 -0.09 4.69
C ILE A 15 5.92 0.62 5.96
N ARG A 16 6.82 1.37 6.59
CA ARG A 16 6.59 2.07 7.86
C ARG A 16 6.41 3.55 7.64
N GLY A 17 5.73 4.22 8.58
CA GLY A 17 5.55 5.68 8.53
C GLY A 17 4.60 6.15 7.44
N VAL A 18 3.78 5.24 6.89
CA VAL A 18 2.74 5.55 5.89
C VAL A 18 1.38 5.27 6.51
N ARG A 19 0.49 6.26 6.45
CA ARG A 19 -0.93 6.12 6.73
C ARG A 19 -1.65 5.97 5.40
N LEU A 20 -2.33 4.85 5.17
CA LEU A 20 -3.06 4.59 3.94
C LEU A 20 -4.34 5.43 3.87
N GLY A 21 -4.69 5.84 2.66
CA GLY A 21 -5.87 6.64 2.39
C GLY A 21 -5.99 6.99 0.91
N GLY A 22 -7.18 7.44 0.51
CA GLY A 22 -7.44 7.90 -0.84
C GLY A 22 -6.76 9.23 -1.21
N ASP A 23 -6.25 9.96 -0.23
CA ASP A 23 -5.66 11.30 -0.33
C ASP A 23 -4.13 11.29 -0.47
N LEU A 24 -3.50 10.10 -0.51
CA LEU A 24 -2.07 9.97 -0.79
C LEU A 24 -1.68 10.67 -2.09
N SER A 25 -0.53 11.34 -2.09
CA SER A 25 -0.01 12.00 -3.30
C SER A 25 0.31 10.97 -4.39
N ASP A 26 0.25 11.39 -5.65
CA ASP A 26 0.59 10.50 -6.78
C ASP A 26 2.03 9.98 -6.68
N ALA A 27 2.95 10.79 -6.14
CA ALA A 27 4.32 10.37 -5.89
C ALA A 27 4.40 9.23 -4.85
N ALA A 28 3.60 9.30 -3.78
CA ALA A 28 3.53 8.25 -2.78
C ALA A 28 2.93 6.95 -3.36
N ILE A 29 1.86 7.05 -4.15
CA ILE A 29 1.26 5.91 -4.84
C ILE A 29 2.24 5.26 -5.81
N ALA A 30 2.96 6.06 -6.62
CA ALA A 30 3.98 5.56 -7.52
C ALA A 30 5.10 4.84 -6.77
N ALA A 31 5.57 5.40 -5.65
CA ALA A 31 6.58 4.76 -4.81
C ALA A 31 6.09 3.43 -4.22
N ILE A 32 4.87 3.39 -3.66
CA ILE A 32 4.24 2.16 -3.15
C ILE A 32 4.16 1.11 -4.25
N ASN A 33 3.73 1.47 -5.46
CA ASN A 33 3.64 0.54 -6.57
C ASN A 33 5.02 0.00 -6.99
N GLN A 34 6.06 0.83 -7.03
CA GLN A 34 7.42 0.37 -7.30
C GLN A 34 7.93 -0.61 -6.24
N ILE A 35 7.65 -0.33 -4.96
CA ILE A 35 8.01 -1.25 -3.86
C ILE A 35 7.23 -2.56 -3.98
N LEU A 36 5.93 -2.50 -4.30
CA LEU A 36 5.11 -3.69 -4.56
C LEU A 36 5.67 -4.51 -5.72
N LEU A 37 6.02 -3.90 -6.84
CA LEU A 37 6.59 -4.61 -7.99
C LEU A 37 7.94 -5.27 -7.66
N LYS A 38 8.76 -4.64 -6.82
CA LYS A 38 10.05 -5.18 -6.36
C LYS A 38 9.86 -6.34 -5.38
N HIS A 39 9.02 -6.17 -4.38
CA HIS A 39 8.88 -7.09 -3.24
C HIS A 39 7.72 -8.09 -3.38
N LYS A 40 6.88 -7.96 -4.40
CA LYS A 40 5.73 -8.81 -4.75
C LYS A 40 4.55 -8.79 -3.78
N VAL A 41 4.83 -8.55 -2.49
CA VAL A 41 3.85 -8.35 -1.44
C VAL A 41 4.41 -7.32 -0.47
N ILE A 42 3.54 -6.44 0.04
CA ILE A 42 3.91 -5.38 0.98
C ILE A 42 2.91 -5.33 2.14
N PHE A 43 3.39 -4.89 3.30
CA PHE A 43 2.62 -4.81 4.53
C PHE A 43 2.65 -3.40 5.07
N PHE A 44 1.49 -2.91 5.52
CA PHE A 44 1.34 -1.67 6.28
C PHE A 44 0.75 -2.06 7.65
N ARG A 45 1.42 -1.66 8.73
CA ARG A 45 0.93 -1.88 10.10
C ARG A 45 0.30 -0.59 10.63
N GLY A 46 -0.52 -0.70 11.69
CA GLY A 46 -1.12 0.47 12.36
C GLY A 46 -2.11 1.23 11.49
N GLN A 47 -2.99 0.51 10.78
CA GLN A 47 -4.03 1.08 9.91
C GLN A 47 -5.41 0.90 10.54
N GLU A 48 -5.54 1.07 11.86
CA GLU A 48 -6.81 0.90 12.59
C GLU A 48 -7.88 1.92 12.17
N HIS A 49 -7.49 2.99 11.48
CA HIS A 49 -8.41 3.97 10.93
C HIS A 49 -9.06 3.55 9.61
N LEU A 50 -8.45 2.60 8.89
CA LEU A 50 -8.80 2.30 7.51
C LEU A 50 -10.12 1.52 7.49
N ASP A 51 -11.20 2.23 7.17
CA ASP A 51 -12.51 1.63 6.95
C ASP A 51 -12.68 1.12 5.51
N ASP A 52 -13.81 0.48 5.22
CA ASP A 52 -14.10 -0.11 3.90
C ASP A 52 -14.03 0.93 2.78
N ALA A 53 -14.52 2.15 3.03
CA ALA A 53 -14.55 3.21 2.04
C ALA A 53 -13.15 3.77 1.77
N GLU A 54 -12.35 4.02 2.82
CA GLU A 54 -10.96 4.45 2.68
C GLU A 54 -10.09 3.37 2.03
N GLN A 55 -10.32 2.08 2.35
CA GLN A 55 -9.64 0.96 1.71
C GLN A 55 -9.96 0.91 0.22
N GLU A 56 -11.22 1.07 -0.17
CA GLU A 56 -11.63 1.12 -1.57
C GLU A 56 -10.98 2.29 -2.31
N LEU A 57 -11.00 3.49 -1.70
CA LEU A 57 -10.38 4.69 -2.27
C LEU A 57 -8.89 4.50 -2.49
N PHE A 58 -8.17 3.94 -1.53
CA PHE A 58 -6.75 3.62 -1.68
C PHE A 58 -6.52 2.60 -2.80
N ALA A 59 -7.29 1.51 -2.82
CA ALA A 59 -7.11 0.44 -3.80
C ALA A 59 -7.36 0.92 -5.25
N ARG A 60 -8.32 1.84 -5.45
CA ARG A 60 -8.56 2.51 -6.75
C ARG A 60 -7.35 3.32 -7.25
N ARG A 61 -6.48 3.79 -6.36
CA ARG A 61 -5.24 4.50 -6.77
C ARG A 61 -4.20 3.56 -7.38
N LEU A 62 -4.32 2.25 -7.13
CA LEU A 62 -3.42 1.22 -7.69
C LEU A 62 -3.97 0.57 -8.97
N GLY A 63 -5.24 0.80 -9.31
CA GLY A 63 -5.88 0.29 -10.53
C GLY A 63 -7.39 0.15 -10.37
N ASP A 64 -8.05 -0.41 -11.39
CA ASP A 64 -9.49 -0.64 -11.37
C ASP A 64 -9.85 -1.79 -10.42
N LEU A 65 -10.88 -1.57 -9.60
CA LEU A 65 -11.43 -2.62 -8.74
C LEU A 65 -12.45 -3.47 -9.47
N VAL A 66 -12.34 -4.79 -9.30
CA VAL A 66 -13.33 -5.76 -9.76
C VAL A 66 -14.23 -6.11 -8.57
N PRO A 67 -15.53 -5.80 -8.60
CA PRO A 67 -16.45 -6.13 -7.51
C PRO A 67 -16.61 -7.65 -7.38
N HIS A 68 -16.69 -8.14 -6.14
CA HIS A 68 -17.00 -9.53 -5.86
C HIS A 68 -18.52 -9.76 -5.99
N PRO A 69 -18.99 -10.82 -6.69
CA PRO A 69 -20.41 -11.15 -6.80
C PRO A 69 -21.02 -11.68 -5.49
#